data_AF-A0A835V6W4-F1
#
_entry.id   AF-A0A835V6W4-F1
#
_cell.length_a   1.000
_cell.length_b   1.000
_cell.length_c   1.000
_cell.angle_alpha   90.00
_cell.angle_beta   90.00
_cell.angle_gamma   90.00
#
_symmetry.space_group_name_H-M   'P 1'
#
loop_
_entity.id
_entity.type
_entity.pdbx_description
1 polymer ?
#
loop_
_entity_poly.entity_id
_entity_poly.type
_entity_poly.pdbx_seq_one_letter_code
_entity_poly.pdbx_strand_id
1 'polypeptide(L)'
;MRACCCCIWSCFETSSNMKLGSRVSVQTLVETCLASANPMPFDLLKRKLMSRLEAMGVRILKIYEEEWSYIPVGGSLPNTEQKNLAFGAAASMVHPATAWRSLWPQEKKRQRAFFLFGLALILQLDIEEIRIFFQTFFRLPDWMWQGFLASSLSSMELIWFSFYMFVIAPNSLRMCLLRHLLSDPTGTTMIRTYLNL
;
A
#
# COMPACT_ATOMS: atom_id res chain seq x y z
N MET A 1 2.61 -7.01 -19.35
CA MET A 1 1.26 -6.59 -18.89
C MET A 1 1.18 -5.10 -19.14
N ARG A 2 0.22 -4.64 -19.93
CA ARG A 2 -0.09 -3.20 -20.02
C ARG A 2 -0.80 -2.84 -18.73
N ALA A 3 -0.21 -1.95 -17.93
CA ALA A 3 -0.86 -1.36 -16.78
C ALA A 3 -1.14 0.12 -17.08
N CYS A 4 -1.98 0.76 -16.30
CA CYS A 4 -2.29 2.17 -16.48
C CYS A 4 -2.36 2.87 -15.14
N CYS A 5 -1.92 4.13 -15.11
CA CYS A 5 -2.21 5.06 -14.03
C CYS A 5 -3.32 6.00 -14.49
N CYS A 6 -4.37 6.16 -13.68
CA CYS A 6 -5.47 7.08 -13.94
C CYS A 6 -5.61 8.05 -12.76
N CYS A 7 -5.65 9.35 -13.05
CA CYS A 7 -5.76 10.40 -12.04
C CYS A 7 -6.92 11.35 -12.37
N ILE A 8 -7.62 11.80 -11.34
CA ILE A 8 -8.51 12.96 -11.40
C ILE A 8 -7.94 14.03 -10.49
N TRP A 9 -7.68 15.18 -11.08
CA TRP A 9 -7.30 16.40 -10.39
C TRP A 9 -8.52 17.31 -10.33
N SER A 10 -8.79 17.91 -9.18
CA SER A 10 -9.91 18.84 -9.04
C SER A 10 -9.56 19.96 -8.08
N CYS A 11 -9.77 21.20 -8.53
CA CYS A 11 -9.61 22.39 -7.72
C CYS A 11 -10.98 22.79 -7.15
N PHE A 12 -11.11 22.71 -5.83
CA PHE A 12 -12.37 22.92 -5.12
C PHE A 12 -12.31 24.14 -4.22
N GLU A 13 -13.38 24.91 -4.19
CA GLU A 13 -13.72 25.70 -3.01
C GLU A 13 -14.46 24.80 -2.02
N THR A 14 -13.92 24.66 -0.82
CA THR A 14 -14.44 23.76 0.20
C THR A 14 -14.78 24.53 1.46
N SER A 15 -15.86 24.11 2.12
CA SER A 15 -16.18 24.52 3.49
C SER A 15 -16.08 23.30 4.39
N SER A 16 -15.24 23.38 5.42
CA SER A 16 -15.10 22.33 6.43
C SER A 16 -15.60 22.84 7.78
N ASN A 17 -16.49 22.07 8.40
CA ASN A 17 -16.92 22.26 9.79
C ASN A 17 -15.90 21.59 10.71
N MET A 18 -14.73 22.20 10.88
CA MET A 18 -13.91 21.90 12.06
C MET A 18 -14.56 22.56 13.28
N LYS A 19 -14.40 21.97 14.47
CA LYS A 19 -14.99 22.41 15.76
C LYS A 19 -14.61 23.84 16.21
N LEU A 20 -14.04 24.65 15.32
CA LEU A 20 -13.55 26.01 15.51
C LEU A 20 -13.93 26.91 14.30
N GLY A 21 -15.24 27.01 14.01
CA GLY A 21 -15.77 27.89 12.96
C GLY A 21 -15.65 27.35 11.52
N SER A 22 -16.58 27.77 10.65
CA SER A 22 -16.62 27.40 9.25
C SER A 22 -15.50 28.12 8.49
N ARG A 23 -14.49 27.37 8.03
CA ARG A 23 -13.40 27.88 7.20
C ARG A 23 -13.66 27.52 5.74
N VAL A 24 -13.72 28.54 4.89
CA VAL A 24 -13.74 28.37 3.43
C VAL A 24 -12.30 28.37 2.93
N SER A 25 -11.93 27.37 2.14
CA SER A 25 -10.58 27.26 1.55
C SER A 25 -10.64 26.70 0.14
N VAL A 26 -9.83 27.26 -0.74
CA VAL A 26 -9.56 26.69 -2.06
C VAL A 26 -8.49 25.61 -1.90
N GLN A 27 -8.79 24.39 -2.33
CA GLN A 27 -7.93 23.23 -2.19
C GLN A 27 -7.85 22.45 -3.50
N THR A 28 -6.65 21.99 -3.80
CA THR A 28 -6.40 21.06 -4.89
C THR A 28 -6.41 19.64 -4.36
N LEU A 29 -7.27 18.79 -4.91
CA LEU A 29 -7.43 17.40 -4.50
C LEU A 29 -7.16 16.48 -5.68
N VAL A 30 -6.49 15.36 -5.40
CA VAL A 30 -6.10 14.37 -6.42
C VAL A 30 -6.50 12.98 -5.97
N GLU A 31 -7.28 12.29 -6.80
CA GLU A 31 -7.55 10.86 -6.63
C GLU A 31 -6.83 10.09 -7.74
N THR A 32 -6.00 9.12 -7.36
CA THR A 32 -5.13 8.40 -8.31
C THR A 32 -5.21 6.88 -8.12
N CYS A 33 -5.43 6.15 -9.22
CA CYS A 33 -5.09 4.75 -9.32
C CYS A 33 -3.67 4.62 -9.89
N LEU A 34 -2.71 4.24 -9.05
CA LEU A 34 -1.28 4.28 -9.38
C LEU A 34 -0.85 3.21 -10.40
N ALA A 35 -1.48 2.03 -10.34
CA ALA A 35 -1.33 0.98 -11.34
C ALA A 35 -2.52 0.02 -11.31
N SER A 36 -3.14 -0.22 -12.45
CA SER A 36 -4.14 -1.26 -12.67
C SER A 36 -3.90 -1.96 -14.01
N ALA A 37 -4.20 -3.26 -14.10
CA ALA A 37 -4.07 -4.02 -15.35
C ALA A 37 -5.03 -3.50 -16.45
N ASN A 38 -6.19 -3.00 -16.05
CA ASN A 38 -7.14 -2.34 -16.94
C ASN A 38 -7.27 -0.86 -16.56
N PRO A 39 -7.45 0.05 -17.53
CA PRO A 39 -7.77 1.45 -17.26
C PRO A 39 -8.96 1.56 -16.30
N MET A 40 -8.79 2.30 -15.21
CA MET A 40 -9.90 2.55 -14.29
C MET A 40 -10.82 3.64 -14.86
N PRO A 41 -12.14 3.44 -14.91
CA PRO A 41 -13.06 4.48 -15.38
C PRO A 41 -12.97 5.74 -14.51
N PHE A 42 -12.90 6.91 -15.13
CA PHE A 42 -12.81 8.19 -14.41
C PHE A 42 -14.03 8.41 -13.51
N ASP A 43 -15.23 7.99 -13.91
CA ASP A 43 -16.42 8.06 -13.04
C ASP A 43 -16.26 7.29 -11.73
N LEU A 44 -15.53 6.16 -11.74
CA LEU A 44 -15.26 5.41 -10.51
C LEU A 44 -14.32 6.19 -9.59
N LEU A 45 -13.26 6.80 -10.13
CA LEU A 45 -12.35 7.64 -9.36
C LEU A 45 -13.08 8.86 -8.78
N LYS A 46 -13.93 9.51 -9.56
CA LYS A 46 -14.73 10.65 -9.13
C LYS A 46 -15.69 10.28 -7.99
N ARG A 47 -16.43 9.18 -8.13
CA ARG A 47 -17.30 8.67 -7.06
C ARG A 47 -16.52 8.36 -5.78
N LYS A 48 -15.34 7.75 -5.92
CA LYS A 48 -14.45 7.46 -4.79
C LYS A 48 -13.92 8.72 -4.10
N LEU A 49 -13.55 9.75 -4.87
CA LEU A 49 -13.15 11.04 -4.33
C LEU A 49 -14.31 11.69 -3.56
N MET A 50 -15.50 11.78 -4.17
CA MET A 50 -16.68 12.38 -3.55
C MET A 50 -17.08 11.66 -2.26
N SER A 51 -17.09 10.33 -2.26
CA SER A 51 -17.39 9.54 -1.06
C SER A 51 -16.38 9.79 0.07
N ARG A 52 -15.10 9.98 -0.23
CA ARG A 52 -14.09 10.32 0.79
C ARG A 52 -14.25 11.74 1.31
N LEU A 53 -14.56 12.70 0.45
CA LEU A 53 -14.79 14.09 0.87
C LEU A 53 -16.01 14.19 1.79
N GLU A 54 -17.07 13.47 1.46
CA GLU A 54 -18.26 13.35 2.32
C GLU A 54 -17.92 12.72 3.68
N ALA A 55 -17.17 11.61 3.69
CA ALA A 55 -16.73 10.96 4.92
C ALA A 55 -15.84 11.86 5.79
N MET A 56 -15.09 12.78 5.18
CA MET A 56 -14.28 13.78 5.88
C MET A 56 -15.08 15.04 6.27
N GLY A 57 -16.38 15.11 5.96
CA GLY A 57 -17.23 16.27 6.27
C GLY A 57 -16.89 17.52 5.46
N VAL A 58 -16.20 17.36 4.32
CA VAL A 58 -15.81 18.45 3.43
C VAL A 58 -16.96 18.72 2.46
N ARG A 59 -17.57 19.90 2.56
CA ARG A 59 -18.59 20.33 1.59
C ARG A 59 -17.94 21.07 0.44
N ILE A 60 -18.16 20.61 -0.77
CA ILE A 60 -17.74 21.31 -1.99
C ILE A 60 -18.75 22.42 -2.25
N LEU A 61 -18.28 23.67 -2.29
CA LEU A 61 -19.07 24.83 -2.65
C LEU A 61 -19.02 25.10 -4.16
N LYS A 62 -17.82 24.97 -4.74
CA LYS A 62 -17.57 25.25 -6.15
C LYS A 62 -16.44 24.39 -6.68
N ILE A 63 -16.55 23.96 -7.93
CA ILE A 63 -15.47 23.31 -8.69
C ILE A 63 -14.96 24.34 -9.69
N TYR A 64 -13.67 24.67 -9.65
CA TYR A 64 -13.06 25.60 -10.59
C TYR A 64 -12.53 24.90 -11.82
N GLU A 65 -11.82 23.79 -11.62
CA GLU A 65 -11.13 23.06 -12.67
C GLU A 65 -11.08 21.58 -12.34
N GLU A 66 -11.23 20.75 -13.37
CA GLU A 66 -11.14 19.30 -13.29
C GLU A 66 -10.27 18.79 -14.45
N GLU A 67 -9.19 18.08 -14.13
CA GLU A 67 -8.26 17.52 -15.13
C GLU A 67 -8.22 16.00 -15.01
N TRP A 68 -8.28 15.31 -16.14
CA TRP A 68 -8.28 13.85 -16.21
C TRP A 68 -7.00 13.39 -16.90
N SER A 69 -6.20 12.58 -16.22
CA SER A 69 -4.93 12.09 -16.76
C SER A 69 -4.93 10.57 -16.86
N TYR A 70 -4.54 10.08 -18.04
CA TYR A 70 -4.27 8.68 -18.31
C TYR A 70 -2.81 8.52 -18.73
N ILE A 71 -2.07 7.71 -17.97
CA ILE A 71 -0.68 7.41 -18.26
C ILE A 71 -0.58 5.92 -18.56
N PRO A 72 -0.28 5.52 -19.81
CA PRO A 72 -0.01 4.13 -20.13
C PRO A 72 1.30 3.71 -19.46
N VAL A 73 1.27 2.56 -18.82
CA VAL A 73 2.35 2.06 -17.96
C VAL A 73 2.73 0.64 -18.38
N GLY A 74 4.02 0.32 -18.45
CA GLY A 74 4.44 -1.06 -18.74
C GLY A 74 4.26 -1.50 -20.20
N GLY A 75 4.30 -0.54 -21.14
CA GLY A 75 4.49 -0.85 -22.56
C GLY A 75 5.91 -1.32 -22.88
N SER A 76 6.12 -1.85 -24.08
CA SER A 76 7.45 -2.19 -24.60
C SER A 76 8.28 -0.92 -24.78
N LEU A 77 9.60 -1.03 -24.59
CA LEU A 77 10.53 0.05 -24.89
C LEU A 77 10.40 0.47 -26.37
N PRO A 78 10.57 1.77 -26.70
CA PRO A 78 10.49 2.25 -28.07
C PRO A 78 11.60 1.62 -28.91
N ASN A 79 11.28 1.29 -30.17
CA ASN A 79 12.28 0.79 -31.12
C ASN A 79 13.37 1.86 -31.31
N THR A 80 14.65 1.48 -31.18
CA THR A 80 15.77 2.41 -31.34
C THR A 80 16.10 2.72 -32.80
N GLU A 81 15.60 1.93 -33.76
CA GLU A 81 15.85 2.13 -35.19
C GLU A 81 14.90 3.15 -35.85
N GLN A 82 13.85 3.59 -35.13
CA GLN A 82 12.93 4.59 -35.66
C GLN A 82 13.53 6.00 -35.62
N LYS A 83 13.24 6.82 -36.62
CA LYS A 83 13.81 8.18 -36.77
C LYS A 83 13.47 9.13 -35.62
N ASN A 84 12.29 8.96 -35.01
CA ASN A 84 11.81 9.81 -33.91
C ASN A 84 11.59 8.95 -32.66
N LEU A 85 12.43 9.13 -31.65
CA LEU A 85 12.33 8.40 -30.39
C LEU A 85 11.41 9.15 -29.41
N ALA A 86 10.36 8.48 -28.94
CA ALA A 86 9.56 9.00 -27.82
C ALA A 86 10.41 9.04 -26.54
N PHE A 87 10.10 9.94 -25.61
CA PHE A 87 10.76 10.04 -24.30
C PHE A 87 9.73 10.03 -23.14
N GLY A 88 10.19 9.68 -21.93
CA GLY A 88 9.38 9.75 -20.71
C GLY A 88 8.18 8.79 -20.71
N ALA A 89 7.00 9.27 -20.32
CA ALA A 89 5.78 8.48 -20.29
C ALA A 89 5.38 7.95 -21.68
N ALA A 90 5.57 8.76 -22.73
CA ALA A 90 5.28 8.37 -24.12
C ALA A 90 6.17 7.22 -24.62
N ALA A 91 7.34 7.03 -23.99
CA ALA A 91 8.27 5.94 -24.28
C ALA A 91 8.08 4.72 -23.38
N SER A 92 7.05 4.67 -22.52
CA SER A 92 6.93 3.65 -21.48
C SER A 92 8.17 3.55 -20.56
N MET A 93 8.98 4.60 -20.48
CA MET A 93 10.17 4.65 -19.61
C MET A 93 9.78 4.76 -18.13
N VAL A 94 8.52 5.13 -17.84
CA VAL A 94 7.94 5.13 -16.50
C VAL A 94 7.29 3.76 -16.26
N HIS A 95 8.11 2.78 -15.86
CA HIS A 95 7.64 1.45 -15.47
C HIS A 95 7.61 1.34 -13.94
N PRO A 96 6.44 1.35 -13.27
CA PRO A 96 6.31 1.23 -11.81
C PRO A 96 6.96 -0.02 -11.25
N ALA A 97 7.05 -1.12 -12.00
CA ALA A 97 7.83 -2.26 -11.52
C ALA A 97 9.34 -2.00 -11.52
N THR A 98 9.85 -1.14 -12.43
CA THR A 98 11.24 -0.68 -12.40
C THR A 98 11.42 0.31 -11.25
N ALA A 99 10.49 1.24 -11.05
CA ALA A 99 10.49 2.11 -9.88
C ALA A 99 10.45 1.31 -8.56
N TRP A 100 9.63 0.27 -8.48
CA TRP A 100 9.58 -0.65 -7.36
C TRP A 100 10.93 -1.35 -7.17
N ARG A 101 11.55 -1.87 -8.23
CA ARG A 101 12.84 -2.55 -8.16
C ARG A 101 13.99 -1.60 -7.80
N SER A 102 14.03 -0.40 -8.36
CA SER A 102 15.16 0.53 -8.31
C SER A 102 15.05 1.61 -7.23
N LEU A 103 13.86 2.16 -6.96
CA LEU A 103 13.66 3.23 -5.97
C LEU A 103 13.44 2.69 -4.55
N TRP A 104 12.71 1.57 -4.40
CA TRP A 104 12.46 1.01 -3.07
C TRP A 104 13.65 0.19 -2.60
N PRO A 105 14.30 0.56 -1.47
CA PRO A 105 15.39 -0.22 -0.91
C PRO A 105 14.93 -1.65 -0.57
N GLN A 106 15.82 -2.62 -0.73
CA GLN A 106 15.50 -4.04 -0.47
C GLN A 106 15.00 -4.26 0.96
N GLU A 107 15.57 -3.52 1.91
CA GLU A 107 15.17 -3.53 3.31
C GLU A 107 13.68 -3.17 3.50
N LYS A 108 13.22 -2.10 2.84
CA LYS A 108 11.82 -1.66 2.90
C LYS A 108 10.87 -2.67 2.24
N LYS A 109 11.34 -3.36 1.19
CA LYS A 109 10.57 -4.45 0.56
C LYS A 109 10.39 -5.64 1.51
N ARG A 110 11.44 -6.04 2.23
CA ARG A 110 11.39 -7.13 3.24
C ARG A 110 10.47 -6.79 4.40
N GLN A 111 10.60 -5.58 4.95
CA GLN A 111 9.69 -5.07 5.99
C GLN A 111 8.23 -5.13 5.52
N ARG A 112 7.93 -4.55 4.34
CA ARG A 112 6.57 -4.58 3.77
C ARG A 112 6.05 -6.01 3.60
N ALA A 113 6.86 -6.92 3.05
CA ALA A 113 6.44 -8.31 2.83
C ALA A 113 6.09 -9.01 4.16
N PHE A 114 6.88 -8.75 5.21
CA PHE A 114 6.61 -9.24 6.56
C PHE A 114 5.29 -8.71 7.12
N PHE A 115 5.05 -7.39 7.04
CA PHE A 115 3.81 -6.81 7.55
C PHE A 115 2.57 -7.29 6.78
N LEU A 116 2.68 -7.47 5.47
CA LEU A 116 1.59 -8.04 4.67
C LEU A 116 1.27 -9.48 5.07
N PHE A 117 2.29 -10.29 5.32
CA PHE A 117 2.11 -11.64 5.86
C PHE A 117 1.44 -11.62 7.24
N GLY A 118 1.91 -10.78 8.17
CA GLY A 118 1.31 -10.65 9.50
C GLY A 118 -0.15 -10.20 9.47
N LEU A 119 -0.48 -9.23 8.61
CA LEU A 119 -1.86 -8.77 8.43
C LEU A 119 -2.76 -9.84 7.82
N ALA A 120 -2.26 -10.56 6.81
CA ALA A 120 -3.00 -11.67 6.20
C ALA A 120 -3.30 -12.79 7.21
N LEU A 121 -2.32 -13.10 8.08
CA LEU A 121 -2.52 -14.03 9.19
C LEU A 121 -3.62 -13.53 10.13
N ILE A 122 -3.54 -12.29 10.60
CA ILE A 122 -4.52 -11.71 11.55
C ILE A 122 -5.94 -11.74 10.98
N LEU A 123 -6.11 -11.52 9.67
CA LEU A 123 -7.42 -11.57 9.01
C LEU A 123 -8.03 -12.98 8.94
N GLN A 124 -7.23 -14.03 9.08
CA GLN A 124 -7.68 -15.42 9.05
C GLN A 124 -7.94 -16.01 10.44
N LEU A 125 -7.53 -15.34 11.51
CA LEU A 125 -7.70 -15.80 12.89
C LEU A 125 -9.14 -15.56 13.39
N ASP A 126 -9.62 -16.44 14.24
CA ASP A 126 -10.87 -16.25 14.98
C ASP A 126 -10.70 -15.28 16.18
N ILE A 127 -11.81 -14.95 16.84
CA ILE A 127 -11.80 -13.95 17.92
C ILE A 127 -10.90 -14.40 19.11
N GLU A 128 -10.85 -15.70 19.42
CA GLU A 128 -10.05 -16.20 20.53
C GLU A 128 -8.56 -16.26 20.20
N GLU A 129 -8.22 -16.68 18.98
CA GLU A 129 -6.87 -16.73 18.49
C GLU A 129 -6.28 -15.32 18.33
N ILE A 130 -7.08 -14.34 17.89
CA ILE A 130 -6.68 -12.92 17.84
C ILE A 130 -6.34 -12.42 19.25
N ARG A 131 -7.16 -12.74 20.27
CA ARG A 131 -6.86 -12.36 21.65
C ARG A 131 -5.53 -12.95 22.12
N ILE A 132 -5.33 -14.24 21.88
CA ILE A 132 -4.09 -14.95 22.23
C ILE A 132 -2.88 -14.38 21.50
N PHE A 133 -3.02 -14.05 20.21
CA PHE A 133 -1.99 -13.41 19.41
C PHE A 133 -1.57 -12.09 20.03
N PHE A 134 -2.51 -11.18 20.29
CA PHE A 134 -2.18 -9.86 20.84
C PHE A 134 -1.64 -9.94 22.28
N GLN A 135 -2.16 -10.85 23.11
CA GLN A 135 -1.59 -11.10 24.45
C GLN A 135 -0.14 -11.57 24.37
N THR A 136 0.17 -12.49 23.44
CA THR A 136 1.56 -12.97 23.22
C THR A 136 2.43 -11.85 22.66
N PHE A 137 1.90 -11.06 21.72
CA PHE A 137 2.58 -9.94 21.08
C PHE A 137 3.00 -8.87 22.10
N PHE A 138 2.09 -8.42 22.98
CA PHE A 138 2.39 -7.41 24.00
C PHE A 138 3.20 -7.96 25.19
N ARG A 139 3.39 -9.27 25.28
CA ARG A 139 4.28 -9.89 26.28
C ARG A 139 5.76 -9.85 25.88
N LEU A 140 6.06 -9.53 24.61
CA LEU A 140 7.42 -9.31 24.14
C LEU A 140 8.02 -8.06 24.84
N PRO A 141 9.36 -7.91 24.86
CA PRO A 141 10.00 -6.72 25.39
C PRO A 141 9.49 -5.43 24.72
N ASP A 142 9.39 -4.35 25.51
CA ASP A 142 8.78 -3.09 25.07
C ASP A 142 9.36 -2.52 23.78
N TRP A 143 10.69 -2.50 23.67
CA TRP A 143 11.39 -2.02 22.48
C TRP A 143 11.02 -2.77 21.20
N MET A 144 10.65 -4.05 21.31
CA MET A 144 10.38 -4.92 20.17
C MET A 144 8.97 -4.72 19.64
N TRP A 145 7.95 -4.76 20.50
CA TRP A 145 6.58 -4.54 20.04
C TRP A 145 6.33 -3.07 19.68
N GLN A 146 6.97 -2.11 20.38
CA GLN A 146 6.91 -0.70 20.01
C GLN A 146 7.59 -0.44 18.67
N GLY A 147 8.79 -1.00 18.46
CA GLY A 147 9.50 -0.87 17.19
C GLY A 147 8.73 -1.50 16.02
N PHE A 148 8.04 -2.61 16.26
CA PHE A 148 7.17 -3.24 15.27
C PHE A 148 6.02 -2.31 14.86
N LEU A 149 5.29 -1.75 15.83
CA LEU A 149 4.19 -0.81 15.56
C LEU A 149 4.68 0.50 14.93
N ALA A 150 5.86 0.97 15.31
CA ALA A 150 6.51 2.15 14.74
C ALA A 150 7.11 1.90 13.34
N SER A 151 7.09 0.66 12.83
CA SER A 151 7.75 0.28 11.57
C SER A 151 9.24 0.67 11.51
N SER A 152 9.92 0.69 12.67
CA SER A 152 11.31 1.09 12.82
C SER A 152 12.30 -0.08 12.85
N LEU A 153 11.81 -1.30 13.08
CA LEU A 153 12.65 -2.51 13.09
C LEU A 153 13.18 -2.86 11.70
N SER A 154 14.45 -3.25 11.65
CA SER A 154 15.10 -3.86 10.49
C SER A 154 14.54 -5.25 10.17
N SER A 155 14.79 -5.74 8.96
CA SER A 155 14.40 -7.07 8.50
C SER A 155 15.00 -8.18 9.34
N MET A 156 16.21 -7.99 9.88
CA MET A 156 16.82 -8.93 10.81
C MET A 156 16.12 -8.93 12.17
N GLU A 157 15.80 -7.74 12.69
CA GLU A 157 15.02 -7.63 13.93
C GLU A 157 13.60 -8.20 13.79
N LEU A 158 13.01 -8.11 12.59
CA LEU A 158 11.72 -8.76 12.28
C LEU A 158 11.81 -10.29 12.28
N ILE A 159 12.94 -10.86 11.82
CA ILE A 159 13.18 -12.31 11.95
C ILE A 159 13.27 -12.70 13.43
N TRP A 160 14.03 -11.94 14.22
CA TRP A 160 14.11 -12.17 15.66
C TRP A 160 12.74 -12.02 16.33
N PHE A 161 11.99 -10.98 15.98
CA PHE A 161 10.62 -10.76 16.41
C PHE A 161 9.75 -12.00 16.14
N SER A 162 9.77 -12.52 14.91
CA SER A 162 9.04 -13.73 14.54
C SER A 162 9.45 -14.94 15.35
N PHE A 163 10.76 -15.11 15.58
CA PHE A 163 11.28 -16.21 16.37
C PHE A 163 10.82 -16.13 17.83
N TYR A 164 10.95 -14.97 18.48
CA TYR A 164 10.49 -14.77 19.86
C TYR A 164 8.97 -14.96 19.99
N MET A 165 8.20 -14.43 19.04
CA MET A 165 6.76 -14.62 19.03
C MET A 165 6.40 -16.11 18.92
N PHE A 166 7.06 -16.85 18.04
CA PHE A 166 6.87 -18.29 17.89
C PHE A 166 7.24 -19.09 19.15
N VAL A 167 8.32 -18.72 19.84
CA VAL A 167 8.76 -19.39 21.08
C VAL A 167 7.77 -19.16 22.22
N ILE A 168 7.20 -17.96 22.36
CA ILE A 168 6.27 -17.63 23.47
C ILE A 168 4.85 -18.09 23.17
N ALA A 169 4.45 -18.12 21.88
CA ALA A 169 3.11 -18.46 21.44
C ALA A 169 2.64 -19.87 21.88
N PRO A 170 1.34 -20.07 22.19
CA PRO A 170 0.80 -21.41 22.41
C PRO A 170 0.74 -22.23 21.12
N ASN A 171 0.62 -23.56 21.26
CA ASN A 171 0.64 -24.49 20.12
C ASN A 171 -0.45 -24.23 19.08
N SER A 172 -1.62 -23.72 19.48
CA SER A 172 -2.69 -23.33 18.56
C SER A 172 -2.22 -22.25 17.57
N LEU A 173 -1.61 -21.18 18.07
CA LEU A 173 -1.10 -20.08 17.26
C LEU A 173 0.10 -20.51 16.41
N ARG A 174 0.99 -21.36 16.95
CA ARG A 174 2.12 -21.92 16.19
C ARG A 174 1.65 -22.69 14.96
N MET A 175 0.67 -23.57 15.13
CA MET A 175 0.11 -24.36 14.03
C MET A 175 -0.58 -23.48 13.00
N CYS A 176 -1.31 -22.45 13.44
CA CYS A 176 -1.91 -21.48 12.52
C CYS A 176 -0.85 -20.74 11.70
N LEU A 177 0.21 -20.24 12.35
CA LEU A 177 1.31 -19.54 11.68
C LEU A 177 2.00 -20.45 10.65
N LEU A 178 2.31 -21.70 11.01
CA LEU A 178 2.93 -22.66 10.08
C LEU A 178 2.01 -22.99 8.89
N ARG A 179 0.72 -23.19 9.16
CA ARG A 179 -0.27 -23.44 8.11
C ARG A 179 -0.37 -22.26 7.15
N HIS A 180 -0.42 -21.04 7.67
CA HIS A 180 -0.48 -19.81 6.88
C HIS A 180 0.81 -19.61 6.07
N LEU A 181 1.98 -19.85 6.67
CA LEU A 181 3.28 -19.76 5.99
C LEU A 181 3.37 -20.68 4.76
N LEU A 182 2.79 -21.88 4.85
CA LEU A 182 2.82 -22.88 3.78
C LEU A 182 1.69 -22.73 2.75
N SER A 183 0.51 -22.25 3.18
CA SER A 183 -0.70 -22.25 2.35
C SER A 183 -0.96 -20.90 1.68
N ASP A 184 -0.55 -19.79 2.30
CA ASP A 184 -0.88 -18.45 1.83
C ASP A 184 0.18 -17.91 0.85
N PRO A 185 -0.23 -17.26 -0.26
CA PRO A 185 0.70 -16.65 -1.21
C PRO A 185 1.58 -15.56 -0.59
N THR A 186 1.15 -14.92 0.50
CA THR A 186 1.95 -13.93 1.22
C THR A 186 3.18 -14.55 1.89
N GLY A 187 3.07 -15.80 2.40
CA GLY A 187 4.19 -16.53 2.99
C GLY A 187 5.29 -16.81 1.97
N THR A 188 4.91 -17.30 0.79
CA THR A 188 5.84 -17.51 -0.34
C THR A 188 6.48 -16.19 -0.78
N THR A 189 5.69 -15.11 -0.85
CA THR A 189 6.19 -13.79 -1.25
C THR A 189 7.20 -13.23 -0.24
N MET A 190 6.94 -13.40 1.06
CA MET A 190 7.85 -13.02 2.13
C MET A 190 9.18 -13.78 2.01
N ILE A 191 9.13 -15.11 1.92
CA ILE A 191 10.34 -15.95 1.82
C ILE A 191 11.19 -15.55 0.61
N ARG A 192 10.58 -15.40 -0.57
CA ARG A 192 11.28 -14.94 -1.78
C ARG A 192 11.92 -13.57 -1.60
N THR A 193 11.22 -12.63 -0.98
CA THR A 193 11.73 -11.26 -0.76
C THR A 193 12.91 -11.23 0.20
N TYR A 194 12.93 -12.11 1.22
CA TYR A 194 14.06 -12.23 2.14
C TYR A 194 15.26 -12.92 1.50
N LEU A 195 15.03 -13.97 0.70
CA LEU A 195 16.07 -14.70 -0.03
C LEU A 195 16.53 -14.01 -1.32
N ASN A 196 15.91 -12.89 -1.69
CA ASN A 196 16.12 -12.18 -2.96
C ASN A 196 15.93 -13.10 -4.19
N LEU A 197 14.95 -14.02 -4.13
CA LEU A 197 14.58 -14.96 -5.20
C LEU A 197 13.43 -14.45 -6.07
#